data_AF-A0A259CN96-F1
#
_entry.id   AF-A0A259CN96-F1
#
_cell.length_a   1.000
_cell.length_b   1.000
_cell.length_c   1.000
_cell.angle_alpha   90.00
_cell.angle_beta   90.00
_cell.angle_gamma   90.00
#
_symmetry.space_group_name_H-M   'P 1'
#
loop_
_entity.id
_entity.type
_entity.pdbx_description
1 polymer ?
#
loop_
_entity_poly.entity_id
_entity_poly.type
_entity_poly.pdbx_seq_one_letter_code
_entity_poly.pdbx_strand_id
1 'polypeptide(L)'
;MDSVSTILATLDSAITAAGQQYFEATAGAIGPLYTSLLTLLLVMVGINAALNVYRISMRDAVQLSFRIVMVLMFGLTWSNFTQIYEAASNGLSALALEYFRLGGGGVGASATAAMDDMANMMAGNVDSVSSAMSSIMRGFVAAVLYVVLGVLMAVYVFIVGFAKLMIAFLLGVAPLAIGATIFEKTKGIFEAWLSAMIGYLMYPVASAGVIVAVVTVAHDVFRNTDAVTDLCSILGFFVIVFVGIFALMAI
;
A
#
# COMPACT_ATOMS: atom_id res chain seq x y z
N MET A 1 -20.77 -7.08 11.98
CA MET A 1 -19.68 -7.25 10.98
C MET A 1 -18.97 -5.91 10.79
N ASP A 2 -18.41 -5.34 11.88
CA ASP A 2 -17.89 -3.95 11.92
C ASP A 2 -16.42 -3.90 12.41
N SER A 3 -15.79 -5.07 12.55
CA SER A 3 -14.51 -5.21 13.21
C SER A 3 -13.35 -4.90 12.25
N VAL A 4 -13.40 -5.39 11.02
CA VAL A 4 -12.29 -5.28 10.07
C VAL A 4 -12.15 -3.86 9.51
N SER A 5 -13.25 -3.20 9.14
CA SER A 5 -13.27 -1.80 8.70
C SER A 5 -12.77 -0.85 9.81
N THR A 6 -13.25 -1.04 11.03
CA THR A 6 -12.82 -0.26 12.20
C THR A 6 -11.35 -0.50 12.54
N ILE A 7 -10.88 -1.76 12.46
CA ILE A 7 -9.47 -2.10 12.64
C ILE A 7 -8.62 -1.41 11.56
N LEU A 8 -9.02 -1.44 10.29
CA LEU A 8 -8.28 -0.82 9.19
C LEU A 8 -8.23 0.71 9.31
N ALA A 9 -9.34 1.35 9.68
CA ALA A 9 -9.37 2.81 9.91
C ALA A 9 -8.53 3.22 11.13
N THR A 10 -8.54 2.41 12.19
CA THR A 10 -7.69 2.61 13.37
C THR A 10 -6.22 2.39 13.02
N LEU A 11 -5.92 1.39 12.17
CA LEU A 11 -4.58 1.13 11.67
C LEU A 11 -4.05 2.32 10.87
N ASP A 12 -4.86 2.86 9.94
CA ASP A 12 -4.46 3.97 9.08
C ASP A 12 -4.20 5.25 9.87
N SER A 13 -5.04 5.54 10.86
CA SER A 13 -4.83 6.65 11.79
C SER A 13 -3.56 6.45 12.61
N ALA A 14 -3.35 5.26 13.17
CA ALA A 14 -2.16 4.94 13.96
C ALA A 14 -0.86 4.98 13.13
N ILE A 15 -0.90 4.52 11.89
CA ILE A 15 0.23 4.50 10.95
C ILE A 15 0.61 5.92 10.55
N THR A 16 -0.38 6.77 10.25
CA THR A 16 -0.12 8.18 9.90
C THR A 16 0.40 8.94 11.12
N ALA A 17 -0.16 8.70 12.31
CA ALA A 17 0.32 9.29 13.55
C ALA A 17 1.75 8.84 13.90
N ALA A 18 2.05 7.55 13.76
CA ALA A 18 3.41 7.02 13.95
C ALA A 18 4.39 7.62 12.93
N GLY A 19 3.99 7.69 11.65
CA GLY A 19 4.76 8.32 10.59
C GLY A 19 5.06 9.79 10.88
N GLN A 20 4.07 10.56 11.36
CA GLN A 20 4.27 11.94 11.79
C GLN A 20 5.26 12.04 12.95
N GLN A 21 5.09 11.24 14.00
CA GLN A 21 6.00 11.26 15.16
C GLN A 21 7.43 10.93 14.76
N TYR A 22 7.62 9.92 13.91
CA TYR A 22 8.95 9.56 13.39
C TYR A 22 9.52 10.64 12.47
N PHE A 23 8.68 11.28 11.66
CA PHE A 23 9.10 12.39 10.79
C PHE A 23 9.58 13.57 11.64
N GLU A 24 8.78 13.99 12.62
CA GLU A 24 9.10 15.13 13.49
C GLU A 24 10.34 14.86 14.34
N ALA A 25 10.49 13.64 14.87
CA ALA A 25 11.69 13.22 15.59
C ALA A 25 12.93 13.27 14.68
N THR A 26 12.81 12.76 13.44
CA THR A 26 13.92 12.75 12.48
C THR A 26 14.26 14.16 12.02
N ALA A 27 13.26 14.99 11.68
CA ALA A 27 13.41 16.38 11.29
C ALA A 27 14.06 17.21 12.41
N GLY A 28 13.65 17.00 13.67
CA GLY A 28 14.25 17.64 14.84
C GLY A 28 15.72 17.25 15.05
N ALA A 29 16.06 15.97 14.86
CA ALA A 29 17.43 15.49 15.00
C ALA A 29 18.37 16.01 13.91
N ILE A 30 17.90 16.12 12.67
CA ILE A 30 18.72 16.50 11.51
C ILE A 30 18.72 18.01 11.23
N GLY A 31 17.75 18.75 11.76
CA GLY A 31 17.64 20.20 11.57
C GLY A 31 18.94 20.95 11.85
N PRO A 32 19.60 20.75 13.01
CA PRO A 32 20.90 21.37 13.32
C PRO A 32 22.04 20.94 12.39
N LEU A 33 22.01 19.69 11.93
CA LEU A 33 23.00 19.17 10.98
C LEU A 33 22.83 19.83 9.61
N TYR A 34 21.59 19.98 9.13
CA TYR A 34 21.35 20.66 7.86
C TYR A 34 21.68 22.15 7.92
N THR A 35 21.30 22.87 8.97
CA THR A 35 21.61 24.30 9.07
C THR A 35 23.11 24.55 9.09
N SER A 36 23.89 23.73 9.80
CA SER A 36 25.36 23.83 9.82
C SER A 36 25.99 23.49 8.47
N LEU A 37 25.58 22.39 7.83
CA LEU A 37 26.06 22.00 6.50
C LEU A 37 25.69 23.01 5.42
N LEU A 38 24.47 23.53 5.44
CA LEU A 38 24.01 24.56 4.51
C LEU A 38 24.77 25.87 4.71
N THR A 39 25.03 26.26 5.96
CA THR A 39 25.84 27.46 6.26
C THR A 39 27.25 27.30 5.71
N LEU A 40 27.89 26.15 5.94
CA LEU A 40 29.22 25.85 5.38
C LEU A 40 29.21 25.86 3.85
N LEU A 41 28.21 25.25 3.22
CA LEU A 41 28.03 25.24 1.78
C LEU A 41 27.91 26.67 1.24
N LEU A 42 27.11 27.52 1.87
CA LEU A 42 26.88 28.90 1.45
C LEU A 42 28.14 29.75 1.61
N VAL A 43 28.90 29.56 2.70
CA VAL A 43 30.22 30.18 2.89
C VAL A 43 31.21 29.72 1.82
N MET A 44 31.29 28.43 1.52
CA MET A 44 32.16 27.90 0.47
C MET A 44 31.80 28.44 -0.92
N VAL A 45 30.51 28.48 -1.25
CA VAL A 45 30.01 29.07 -2.51
C VAL A 45 30.32 30.56 -2.57
N GLY A 46 30.15 31.29 -1.46
CA GLY A 46 30.46 32.72 -1.36
C GLY A 46 31.96 33.02 -1.54
N ILE A 47 32.83 32.24 -0.90
CA ILE A 47 34.29 32.35 -1.08
C ILE A 47 34.68 32.01 -2.52
N ASN A 48 34.13 30.93 -3.09
CA ASN A 48 34.42 30.55 -4.47
C ASN A 48 33.95 31.62 -5.48
N ALA A 49 32.82 32.29 -5.21
CA ALA A 49 32.33 33.41 -6.00
C ALA A 49 33.23 34.66 -5.87
N ALA A 50 33.73 34.96 -4.67
CA ALA A 50 34.62 36.11 -4.43
C ALA A 50 36.02 35.92 -5.03
N LEU A 51 36.57 34.71 -4.95
CA LEU A 51 37.91 34.38 -5.44
C LEU A 51 37.92 33.93 -6.90
N ASN A 52 36.75 33.71 -7.51
CA ASN A 52 36.58 33.24 -8.89
C ASN A 52 37.41 31.99 -9.24
N VAL A 53 37.59 31.08 -8.27
CA VAL A 53 38.42 29.87 -8.42
C VAL A 53 37.74 28.88 -9.37
N TYR A 54 36.43 28.72 -9.25
CA TYR A 54 35.57 28.04 -10.23
C TYR A 54 34.46 28.98 -10.70
N ARG A 55 34.31 29.13 -12.02
CA ARG A 55 33.16 29.85 -12.62
C ARG A 55 31.88 29.06 -12.32
N ILE A 56 31.15 29.47 -11.29
CA ILE A 56 29.79 29.00 -11.06
C ILE A 56 28.88 29.71 -12.07
N SER A 57 28.17 28.96 -12.90
CA SER A 57 27.11 29.52 -13.74
C SER A 57 25.98 30.03 -12.85
N MET A 58 25.44 31.22 -13.15
CA MET A 58 24.30 31.78 -12.41
C MET A 58 23.10 30.81 -12.38
N ARG A 59 22.97 29.98 -13.42
CA ARG A 59 21.97 28.90 -13.48
C ARG A 59 22.15 27.87 -12.37
N ASP A 60 23.38 27.44 -12.13
CA ASP A 60 23.69 26.38 -11.15
C ASP A 60 23.47 26.90 -9.72
N ALA A 61 23.83 28.16 -9.47
CA ALA A 61 23.58 28.82 -8.19
C ALA A 61 22.06 28.94 -7.90
N VAL A 62 21.26 29.42 -8.87
CA VAL A 62 19.80 29.52 -8.73
C VAL A 62 19.15 28.16 -8.52
N GLN A 63 19.60 27.13 -9.26
CA GLN A 63 19.08 25.77 -9.12
C GLN A 63 19.40 25.17 -7.74
N LEU A 64 20.60 25.44 -7.20
CA LEU A 64 20.99 25.03 -5.86
C LEU A 64 20.14 25.75 -4.80
N SER A 65 19.98 27.07 -4.90
CA SER A 65 19.15 27.86 -3.97
C SER A 65 17.70 27.39 -3.96
N PHE A 66 17.09 27.19 -5.14
CA PHE A 66 15.72 26.68 -5.25
C PHE A 66 15.58 25.31 -4.60
N ARG A 67 16.55 24.41 -4.83
CA ARG A 67 16.56 23.08 -4.22
C ARG A 67 16.62 23.14 -2.70
N ILE A 68 17.48 24.00 -2.15
CA ILE A 68 17.59 24.19 -0.69
C ILE A 68 16.27 24.69 -0.11
N VAL A 69 15.62 25.68 -0.74
CA VAL A 69 14.32 26.19 -0.29
C VAL A 69 13.27 25.08 -0.29
N MET A 70 13.17 24.30 -1.37
CA MET A 70 12.24 23.16 -1.46
C MET A 70 12.47 22.14 -0.34
N VAL A 71 13.73 21.82 -0.05
CA VAL A 71 14.09 20.89 1.01
C VAL A 71 13.72 21.43 2.39
N LEU A 72 13.97 22.71 2.67
CA LEU A 72 13.60 23.30 3.96
C LEU A 72 12.08 23.39 4.12
N MET A 73 11.36 23.67 3.03
CA MET A 73 9.91 23.85 3.05
C MET A 73 9.17 22.51 3.17
N PHE A 74 9.57 21.47 2.43
CA PHE A 74 8.89 20.17 2.41
C PHE A 74 9.59 19.09 3.25
N GLY A 75 10.91 19.15 3.39
CA GLY A 75 11.69 18.11 4.06
C GLY A 75 11.69 18.20 5.58
N LEU A 76 11.43 19.38 6.16
CA LEU A 76 11.46 19.57 7.62
C LEU A 76 10.08 19.88 8.24
N THR A 77 9.07 20.13 7.41
CA THR A 77 7.73 20.51 7.88
C THR A 77 6.71 19.44 7.52
N TRP A 78 6.21 18.73 8.52
CA TRP A 78 5.20 17.68 8.33
C TRP A 78 3.97 18.19 7.59
N SER A 79 3.44 19.37 7.96
CA SER A 79 2.24 19.95 7.35
C SER A 79 2.35 20.16 5.83
N ASN A 80 3.55 20.46 5.32
CA ASN A 80 3.77 20.61 3.88
C ASN A 80 3.96 19.26 3.20
N PHE A 81 4.62 18.33 3.88
CA PHE A 81 4.87 16.98 3.37
C PHE A 81 3.60 16.11 3.30
N THR A 82 2.74 16.19 4.32
CA THR A 82 1.52 15.36 4.42
C THR A 82 0.57 15.60 3.25
N GLN A 83 0.51 16.83 2.71
CA GLN A 83 -0.35 17.13 1.55
C GLN A 83 0.06 16.33 0.31
N ILE A 84 1.36 16.17 0.08
CA ILE A 84 1.89 15.40 -1.05
C ILE A 84 1.64 13.91 -0.81
N TYR A 85 1.91 13.44 0.40
CA TYR A 85 1.67 12.06 0.78
C TYR A 85 0.20 11.66 0.65
N GLU A 86 -0.71 12.46 1.19
CA GLU A 86 -2.16 12.21 1.11
C GLU A 86 -2.65 12.25 -0.32
N ALA A 87 -2.19 13.19 -1.15
CA ALA A 87 -2.55 13.21 -2.57
C ALA A 87 -2.15 11.91 -3.29
N ALA A 88 -0.92 11.40 -3.04
CA ALA A 88 -0.45 10.15 -3.61
C ALA A 88 -1.22 8.93 -3.07
N SER A 89 -1.38 8.84 -1.74
CA SER A 89 -2.04 7.73 -1.06
C SER A 89 -3.53 7.64 -1.41
N ASN A 90 -4.24 8.78 -1.42
CA ASN A 90 -5.65 8.84 -1.80
C ASN A 90 -5.85 8.52 -3.27
N GLY A 91 -4.96 8.98 -4.15
CA GLY A 91 -5.00 8.65 -5.58
C GLY A 91 -4.88 7.14 -5.84
N LEU A 92 -3.96 6.48 -5.15
CA LEU A 92 -3.77 5.03 -5.26
C LEU A 92 -4.92 4.24 -4.61
N SER A 93 -5.46 4.74 -3.50
CA SER A 93 -6.65 4.15 -2.88
C SER A 93 -7.88 4.26 -3.79
N ALA A 94 -8.04 5.38 -4.50
CA ALA A 94 -9.08 5.55 -5.50
C ALA A 94 -8.88 4.61 -6.70
N LEU A 95 -7.64 4.36 -7.12
CA LEU A 95 -7.33 3.38 -8.16
C LEU A 95 -7.71 1.96 -7.74
N ALA A 96 -7.41 1.55 -6.50
CA ALA A 96 -7.83 0.26 -5.97
C ALA A 96 -9.35 0.11 -5.94
N LEU A 97 -10.07 1.15 -5.49
CA LEU A 97 -11.53 1.18 -5.49
C LEU A 97 -12.12 1.07 -6.90
N GLU A 98 -11.49 1.74 -7.87
CA GLU A 98 -11.88 1.68 -9.27
C GLU A 98 -11.74 0.26 -9.85
N TYR A 99 -10.72 -0.49 -9.45
CA TYR A 99 -10.60 -1.91 -9.83
C TYR A 99 -11.76 -2.73 -9.30
N PHE A 100 -12.16 -2.54 -8.04
CA PHE A 100 -13.36 -3.20 -7.48
C PHE A 100 -14.62 -2.81 -8.26
N ARG A 101 -14.75 -1.56 -8.70
CA ARG A 101 -15.88 -1.09 -9.50
C ARG A 101 -15.92 -1.71 -10.90
N LEU A 102 -14.76 -1.86 -11.56
CA LEU A 102 -14.65 -2.41 -12.91
C LEU A 102 -14.72 -3.94 -12.96
N GLY A 103 -14.37 -4.62 -11.87
CA GLY A 103 -14.40 -6.09 -11.74
C GLY A 103 -15.76 -6.76 -11.93
N GLY A 104 -16.84 -6.02 -12.14
CA GLY A 104 -18.13 -6.54 -12.61
C GLY A 104 -19.26 -6.45 -11.59
N GLY A 105 -20.50 -6.36 -12.11
CA GLY A 105 -21.72 -6.21 -11.31
C GLY A 105 -21.97 -7.42 -10.41
N GLY A 106 -21.70 -7.26 -9.12
CA GLY A 106 -21.86 -8.31 -8.10
C GLY A 106 -20.71 -8.34 -7.11
N VAL A 107 -19.50 -7.92 -7.52
CA VAL A 107 -18.33 -7.87 -6.66
C VAL A 107 -18.46 -6.70 -5.68
N GLY A 108 -18.28 -6.96 -4.38
CA GLY A 108 -18.33 -5.93 -3.35
C GLY A 108 -17.34 -4.79 -3.60
N ALA A 109 -17.70 -3.57 -3.18
CA ALA A 109 -16.92 -2.33 -3.43
C ALA A 109 -15.57 -2.24 -2.66
N SER A 110 -15.11 -3.33 -2.06
CA SER A 110 -13.84 -3.42 -1.33
C SER A 110 -13.41 -4.88 -1.22
N ALA A 111 -12.13 -5.13 -0.91
CA ALA A 111 -11.63 -6.48 -0.71
C ALA A 111 -12.44 -7.27 0.33
N THR A 112 -12.80 -6.64 1.45
CA THR A 112 -13.60 -7.28 2.50
C THR A 112 -14.99 -7.65 2.00
N ALA A 113 -15.65 -6.74 1.27
CA ALA A 113 -16.97 -7.00 0.72
C ALA A 113 -16.94 -8.07 -0.38
N ALA A 114 -15.89 -8.08 -1.21
CA ALA A 114 -15.69 -9.08 -2.26
C ALA A 114 -15.46 -10.48 -1.67
N MET A 115 -14.72 -10.58 -0.56
CA MET A 115 -14.52 -11.86 0.13
C MET A 115 -15.76 -12.34 0.90
N ASP A 116 -16.56 -11.41 1.47
CA ASP A 116 -17.86 -11.76 2.08
C ASP A 116 -18.82 -12.33 1.04
N ASP A 117 -18.83 -11.74 -0.14
CA ASP A 117 -19.60 -12.23 -1.28
C ASP A 117 -19.13 -13.64 -1.72
N MET A 118 -17.82 -13.90 -1.83
CA MET A 118 -17.30 -15.27 -2.02
C MET A 118 -17.74 -16.24 -0.92
N ALA A 119 -17.80 -15.79 0.33
CA ALA A 119 -18.28 -16.61 1.44
C ALA A 119 -19.76 -16.98 1.30
N ASN A 120 -20.59 -16.04 0.84
CA ASN A 120 -22.01 -16.25 0.60
C ASN A 120 -22.25 -17.21 -0.57
N MET A 121 -21.49 -17.08 -1.67
CA MET A 121 -21.53 -18.01 -2.79
C MET A 121 -21.17 -19.43 -2.37
N MET A 122 -20.14 -19.57 -1.53
CA MET A 122 -19.71 -20.84 -0.98
C MET A 122 -20.80 -21.47 -0.10
N ALA A 123 -21.45 -20.70 0.77
CA ALA A 123 -22.54 -21.18 1.61
C ALA A 123 -23.69 -21.75 0.76
N GLY A 124 -24.13 -21.03 -0.28
CA GLY A 124 -25.15 -21.52 -1.20
C GLY A 124 -24.77 -22.81 -1.94
N ASN A 125 -23.50 -22.96 -2.32
CA ASN A 125 -23.00 -24.18 -2.96
C ASN A 125 -22.97 -25.38 -2.00
N VAL A 126 -22.52 -25.17 -0.75
CA VAL A 126 -22.52 -26.21 0.29
C VAL A 126 -23.95 -26.66 0.59
N ASP A 127 -24.90 -25.74 0.71
CA ASP A 127 -26.32 -26.05 0.92
C ASP A 127 -26.91 -26.89 -0.23
N SER A 128 -26.50 -26.60 -1.47
CA SER A 128 -26.96 -27.34 -2.64
C SER A 128 -26.39 -28.77 -2.72
N VAL A 129 -25.07 -28.95 -2.51
CA VAL A 129 -24.42 -30.28 -2.48
C VAL A 129 -24.92 -31.13 -1.31
N SER A 130 -25.23 -30.49 -0.20
CA SER A 130 -25.63 -31.16 1.03
C SER A 130 -27.10 -31.60 1.06
N SER A 131 -27.90 -31.26 0.05
CA SER A 131 -29.19 -31.93 -0.19
C SER A 131 -29.01 -33.43 -0.46
N ALA A 132 -27.83 -33.86 -0.89
CA ALA A 132 -27.46 -35.26 -1.15
C ALA A 132 -26.56 -35.91 -0.05
N MET A 133 -26.18 -35.16 1.01
CA MET A 133 -25.14 -35.57 1.97
C MET A 133 -25.61 -35.45 3.44
N SER A 134 -25.01 -36.23 4.36
CA SER A 134 -25.34 -36.17 5.79
C SER A 134 -25.02 -34.80 6.41
N SER A 135 -25.87 -34.34 7.34
CA SER A 135 -25.77 -33.06 8.04
C SER A 135 -24.39 -32.77 8.67
N ILE A 136 -23.74 -33.80 9.21
CA ILE A 136 -22.42 -33.70 9.83
C ILE A 136 -21.34 -33.40 8.78
N MET A 137 -21.43 -34.03 7.62
CA MET A 137 -20.46 -33.86 6.54
C MET A 137 -20.57 -32.48 5.89
N ARG A 138 -21.78 -31.94 5.77
CA ARG A 138 -22.04 -30.54 5.36
C ARG A 138 -21.29 -29.55 6.24
N GLY A 139 -21.42 -29.69 7.57
CA GLY A 139 -20.76 -28.81 8.53
C GLY A 139 -19.24 -28.89 8.46
N PHE A 140 -18.68 -30.09 8.29
CA PHE A 140 -17.24 -30.27 8.14
C PHE A 140 -16.69 -29.62 6.86
N VAL A 141 -17.36 -29.84 5.72
CA VAL A 141 -16.96 -29.24 4.44
C VAL A 141 -17.05 -27.71 4.50
N ALA A 142 -18.13 -27.16 5.05
CA ALA A 142 -18.27 -25.73 5.27
C ALA A 142 -17.12 -25.17 6.13
N ALA A 143 -16.80 -25.82 7.25
CA ALA A 143 -15.73 -25.39 8.14
C ALA A 143 -14.37 -25.35 7.44
N VAL A 144 -14.01 -26.39 6.68
CA VAL A 144 -12.74 -26.42 5.92
C VAL A 144 -12.68 -25.29 4.90
N LEU A 145 -13.77 -25.05 4.17
CA LEU A 145 -13.80 -23.98 3.17
C LEU A 145 -13.70 -22.58 3.81
N TYR A 146 -14.39 -22.35 4.93
CA TYR A 146 -14.25 -21.11 5.70
C TYR A 146 -12.83 -20.91 6.22
N VAL A 147 -12.13 -21.97 6.64
CA VAL A 147 -10.72 -21.88 7.03
C VAL A 147 -9.86 -21.45 5.84
N VAL A 148 -10.06 -22.04 4.67
CA VAL A 148 -9.27 -21.69 3.47
C VAL A 148 -9.54 -20.25 3.02
N LEU A 149 -10.79 -19.79 3.05
CA LEU A 149 -11.13 -18.38 2.80
C LEU A 149 -10.54 -17.45 3.87
N GLY A 150 -10.54 -17.88 5.13
CA GLY A 150 -9.89 -17.18 6.24
C GLY A 150 -8.39 -17.02 6.04
N VAL A 151 -7.72 -18.03 5.47
CA VAL A 151 -6.30 -17.94 5.10
C VAL A 151 -6.08 -16.89 4.00
N LEU A 152 -6.91 -16.87 2.95
CA LEU A 152 -6.85 -15.83 1.91
C LEU A 152 -7.01 -14.42 2.52
N MET A 153 -7.99 -14.23 3.40
CA MET A 153 -8.20 -12.97 4.12
C MET A 153 -6.96 -12.59 4.95
N ALA A 154 -6.41 -13.54 5.70
CA ALA A 154 -5.25 -13.32 6.55
C ALA A 154 -4.03 -12.89 5.73
N VAL A 155 -3.77 -13.56 4.60
CA VAL A 155 -2.66 -13.20 3.69
C VAL A 155 -2.84 -11.79 3.13
N TYR A 156 -4.03 -11.44 2.67
CA TYR A 156 -4.33 -10.10 2.17
C TYR A 156 -4.09 -9.02 3.24
N VAL A 157 -4.66 -9.21 4.44
CA VAL A 157 -4.50 -8.26 5.55
C VAL A 157 -3.04 -8.14 5.97
N PHE A 158 -2.30 -9.25 5.99
CA PHE A 158 -0.89 -9.25 6.33
C PHE A 158 -0.07 -8.41 5.35
N ILE A 159 -0.25 -8.60 4.03
CA ILE A 159 0.48 -7.85 3.00
C ILE A 159 0.16 -6.36 3.07
N VAL A 160 -1.14 -6.01 3.10
CA VAL A 160 -1.57 -4.60 3.15
C VAL A 160 -1.14 -3.94 4.46
N GLY A 161 -1.28 -4.63 5.58
CA GLY A 161 -0.84 -4.15 6.89
C GLY A 161 0.67 -3.93 6.95
N PHE A 162 1.45 -4.88 6.44
CA PHE A 162 2.91 -4.75 6.36
C PHE A 162 3.35 -3.58 5.49
N ALA A 163 2.73 -3.41 4.31
CA ALA A 163 3.02 -2.29 3.43
C ALA A 163 2.77 -0.94 4.13
N LYS A 164 1.66 -0.80 4.84
CA LYS A 164 1.34 0.41 5.60
C LYS A 164 2.32 0.68 6.75
N LEU A 165 2.74 -0.37 7.48
CA LEU A 165 3.78 -0.23 8.51
C LEU A 165 5.10 0.28 7.91
N MET A 166 5.49 -0.24 6.75
CA MET A 166 6.71 0.20 6.07
C MET A 166 6.58 1.63 5.54
N ILE A 167 5.41 2.04 5.07
CA ILE A 167 5.13 3.44 4.72
C ILE A 167 5.32 4.35 5.93
N ALA A 168 4.80 4.01 7.12
CA ALA A 168 5.05 4.81 8.33
C ALA A 168 6.53 4.98 8.63
N PHE A 169 7.32 3.90 8.49
CA PHE A 169 8.76 3.97 8.64
C PHE A 169 9.42 4.89 7.59
N LEU A 170 9.05 4.74 6.30
CA LEU A 170 9.57 5.56 5.22
C LEU A 170 9.17 7.03 5.34
N LEU A 171 7.97 7.33 5.85
CA LEU A 171 7.56 8.70 6.21
C LEU A 171 8.49 9.25 7.28
N GLY A 172 8.83 8.45 8.29
CA GLY A 172 9.79 8.84 9.32
C GLY A 172 11.17 9.22 8.77
N VAL A 173 11.68 8.47 7.79
CA VAL A 173 12.99 8.71 7.17
C VAL A 173 12.93 9.76 6.04
N ALA A 174 11.73 10.25 5.68
CA ALA A 174 11.56 11.22 4.59
C ALA A 174 12.41 12.50 4.74
N PRO A 175 12.56 13.12 5.93
CA PRO A 175 13.41 14.29 6.11
C PRO A 175 14.88 14.06 5.74
N LEU A 176 15.41 12.86 6.04
CA LEU A 176 16.77 12.45 5.67
C LEU A 176 16.89 12.30 4.16
N ALA A 177 15.94 11.58 3.54
CA ALA A 177 15.95 11.36 2.09
C ALA A 177 15.80 12.67 1.31
N ILE A 178 14.87 13.54 1.71
CA ILE A 178 14.64 14.83 1.05
C ILE A 178 15.87 15.72 1.19
N GLY A 179 16.47 15.83 2.37
CA GLY A 179 17.66 16.66 2.52
C GLY A 179 18.92 16.09 1.86
N ALA A 180 18.99 14.78 1.63
CA ALA A 180 20.01 14.18 0.78
C ALA A 180 19.96 14.68 -0.69
N THR A 181 18.88 15.33 -1.14
CA THR A 181 18.83 15.94 -2.48
C THR A 181 19.69 17.21 -2.60
N ILE A 182 20.04 17.87 -1.49
CA ILE A 182 20.84 19.10 -1.49
C ILE A 182 22.17 18.88 -2.23
N PHE A 183 22.84 17.76 -1.95
CA PHE A 183 24.10 17.41 -2.60
C PHE A 183 23.88 16.41 -3.73
N GLU A 184 24.56 16.62 -4.86
CA GLU A 184 24.44 15.72 -6.02
C GLU A 184 24.93 14.30 -5.71
N LYS A 185 25.94 14.17 -4.84
CA LYS A 185 26.49 12.87 -4.44
C LYS A 185 25.53 12.02 -3.61
N THR A 186 24.61 12.65 -2.87
CA THR A 186 23.67 11.96 -1.97
C THR A 186 22.27 11.82 -2.57
N LYS A 187 22.03 12.34 -3.78
CA LYS A 187 20.74 12.27 -4.48
C LYS A 187 20.23 10.85 -4.69
N GLY A 188 21.13 9.87 -4.84
CA GLY A 188 20.76 8.46 -4.95
C GLY A 188 20.00 7.91 -3.73
N ILE A 189 20.20 8.50 -2.54
CA ILE A 189 19.44 8.13 -1.33
C ILE A 189 17.96 8.53 -1.47
N PHE A 190 17.70 9.72 -2.02
CA PHE A 190 16.33 10.16 -2.30
C PHE A 190 15.66 9.27 -3.35
N GLU A 191 16.38 8.93 -4.41
CA GLU A 191 15.84 8.09 -5.49
C GLU A 191 15.51 6.69 -4.98
N ALA A 192 16.38 6.10 -4.14
CA ALA A 192 16.11 4.81 -3.50
C ALA A 192 14.92 4.87 -2.52
N TRP A 193 14.85 5.92 -1.69
CA TRP A 193 13.71 6.13 -0.79
C TRP A 193 12.40 6.31 -1.56
N LEU A 194 12.40 7.12 -2.62
CA LEU A 194 11.22 7.39 -3.44
C LEU A 194 10.76 6.11 -4.15
N SER A 195 11.70 5.33 -4.70
CA SER A 195 11.41 4.04 -5.31
C SER A 195 10.79 3.08 -4.30
N ALA A 196 11.32 3.02 -3.07
CA ALA A 196 10.75 2.20 -2.01
C ALA A 196 9.35 2.69 -1.62
N MET A 197 9.16 4.00 -1.43
CA MET A 197 7.88 4.60 -1.06
C MET A 197 6.79 4.30 -2.09
N ILE A 198 7.08 4.51 -3.38
CA ILE A 198 6.15 4.17 -4.47
C ILE A 198 5.90 2.66 -4.49
N GLY A 199 6.95 1.84 -4.32
CA GLY A 199 6.82 0.39 -4.24
C GLY A 199 5.82 -0.04 -3.17
N TYR A 200 6.00 0.43 -1.93
CA TYR A 200 5.10 0.10 -0.82
C TYR A 200 3.68 0.64 -1.00
N LEU A 201 3.53 1.83 -1.57
CA LEU A 201 2.23 2.41 -1.90
C LEU A 201 1.46 1.61 -2.96
N MET A 202 2.15 0.87 -3.83
CA MET A 202 1.52 0.03 -4.85
C MET A 202 1.03 -1.32 -4.33
N TYR A 203 1.54 -1.84 -3.19
CA TYR A 203 1.10 -3.15 -2.67
C TYR A 203 -0.39 -3.22 -2.39
N PRO A 204 -1.05 -2.25 -1.72
CA PRO A 204 -2.49 -2.27 -1.52
C PRO A 204 -3.30 -2.27 -2.83
N VAL A 205 -2.78 -1.61 -3.87
CA VAL A 205 -3.42 -1.57 -5.19
C VAL A 205 -3.26 -2.90 -5.90
N ALA A 206 -2.06 -3.47 -5.88
CA ALA A 206 -1.78 -4.78 -6.47
C ALA A 206 -2.59 -5.88 -5.81
N SER A 207 -2.63 -5.90 -4.47
CA SER A 207 -3.42 -6.88 -3.72
C SER A 207 -4.92 -6.73 -3.96
N ALA A 208 -5.43 -5.49 -4.04
CA ALA A 208 -6.81 -5.23 -4.45
C ALA A 208 -7.10 -5.80 -5.85
N GLY A 209 -6.24 -5.54 -6.83
CA GLY A 209 -6.38 -6.07 -8.19
C GLY A 209 -6.43 -7.60 -8.24
N VAL A 210 -5.57 -8.27 -7.47
CA VAL A 210 -5.58 -9.75 -7.36
C VAL A 210 -6.90 -10.24 -6.77
N ILE A 211 -7.38 -9.64 -5.66
CA ILE A 211 -8.64 -10.05 -5.04
C ILE A 211 -9.82 -9.84 -6.00
N VAL A 212 -9.88 -8.70 -6.68
CA VAL A 212 -10.92 -8.44 -7.70
C VAL A 212 -10.92 -9.55 -8.74
N ALA A 213 -9.76 -9.83 -9.34
CA ALA A 213 -9.65 -10.86 -10.38
C ALA A 213 -10.10 -12.24 -9.87
N VAL A 214 -9.70 -12.62 -8.67
CA VAL A 214 -10.07 -13.91 -8.04
C VAL A 214 -11.58 -14.00 -7.82
N VAL A 215 -12.20 -12.94 -7.30
CA VAL A 215 -13.64 -12.92 -6.99
C VAL A 215 -14.47 -12.88 -8.28
N THR A 216 -14.06 -12.10 -9.29
CA THR A 216 -14.72 -12.07 -10.60
C THR A 216 -14.70 -13.45 -11.26
N VAL A 217 -13.54 -14.12 -11.25
CA VAL A 217 -13.43 -15.49 -11.80
C VAL A 217 -14.28 -16.48 -10.99
N ALA A 218 -14.35 -16.33 -9.66
CA ALA A 218 -15.27 -17.12 -8.84
C ALA A 218 -16.72 -16.92 -9.30
N HIS A 219 -17.17 -15.67 -9.49
CA HIS A 219 -18.50 -15.35 -10.01
C HIS A 219 -18.81 -16.05 -11.33
N ASP A 220 -17.91 -15.97 -12.30
CA ASP A 220 -18.12 -16.57 -13.62
C ASP A 220 -18.19 -18.10 -13.54
N VAL A 221 -17.35 -18.74 -12.72
CA VAL A 221 -17.35 -20.20 -12.58
C VAL A 221 -18.63 -20.70 -11.90
N PHE A 222 -19.13 -20.00 -10.88
CA PHE A 222 -20.33 -20.42 -10.15
C PHE A 222 -21.63 -20.07 -10.87
N ARG A 223 -21.69 -18.96 -11.62
CA ARG A 223 -22.89 -18.54 -12.35
C ARG A 223 -23.23 -19.44 -13.54
N ASN A 224 -22.24 -20.09 -14.15
CA ASN A 224 -22.44 -20.96 -15.33
C ASN A 224 -22.79 -22.42 -14.98
N THR A 225 -22.95 -22.76 -13.70
CA THR A 225 -23.24 -24.15 -13.27
C THR A 225 -24.73 -24.35 -13.00
N ASP A 226 -25.55 -24.41 -14.06
CA ASP A 226 -27.00 -24.65 -14.00
C ASP A 226 -27.41 -26.10 -13.61
N ALA A 227 -26.47 -26.94 -13.16
CA ALA A 227 -26.75 -28.28 -12.65
C ALA A 227 -25.89 -28.59 -11.41
N VAL A 228 -26.31 -28.06 -10.27
CA VAL A 228 -25.62 -28.25 -8.99
C VAL A 228 -25.85 -29.68 -8.48
N THR A 229 -24.92 -30.59 -8.79
CA THR A 229 -24.81 -31.90 -8.11
C THR A 229 -23.37 -32.38 -7.86
N ASP A 230 -22.35 -31.75 -8.44
CA ASP A 230 -21.01 -32.34 -8.43
C ASP A 230 -20.04 -31.70 -7.44
N LEU A 231 -19.38 -32.56 -6.67
CA LEU A 231 -18.17 -32.30 -5.85
C LEU A 231 -17.12 -31.42 -6.57
N CYS A 232 -17.16 -31.40 -7.90
CA CYS A 232 -16.34 -30.58 -8.79
C CYS A 232 -16.48 -29.06 -8.57
N SER A 233 -17.66 -28.56 -8.18
CA SER A 233 -17.84 -27.11 -7.90
C SER A 233 -17.08 -26.67 -6.65
N ILE A 234 -17.08 -27.53 -5.61
CA ILE A 234 -16.30 -27.34 -4.38
C ILE A 234 -14.80 -27.37 -4.68
N LEU A 235 -14.36 -28.30 -5.54
CA LEU A 235 -12.95 -28.34 -6.00
C LEU A 235 -12.57 -27.07 -6.78
N GLY A 236 -13.46 -26.59 -7.67
CA GLY A 236 -13.26 -25.32 -8.39
C GLY A 236 -13.06 -24.14 -7.44
N PHE A 237 -13.84 -24.07 -6.36
CA PHE A 237 -13.65 -23.05 -5.32
C PHE A 237 -12.25 -23.11 -4.69
N PHE A 238 -11.80 -24.30 -4.27
CA PHE A 238 -10.46 -24.47 -3.71
C PHE A 238 -9.38 -23.98 -4.67
N VAL A 239 -9.46 -24.37 -5.95
CA VAL A 239 -8.48 -23.94 -6.96
C VAL A 239 -8.43 -22.43 -7.05
N ILE A 240 -9.59 -21.75 -7.12
CA ILE A 240 -9.65 -20.29 -7.24
C ILE A 240 -9.07 -19.61 -5.99
N VAL A 241 -9.41 -20.08 -4.79
CA VAL A 241 -8.87 -19.51 -3.54
C VAL A 241 -7.36 -19.75 -3.42
N PHE A 242 -6.87 -20.94 -3.78
CA PHE A 242 -5.43 -21.21 -3.79
C PHE A 242 -4.71 -20.35 -4.82
N VAL A 243 -5.25 -20.19 -6.02
CA VAL A 243 -4.70 -19.26 -7.02
C VAL A 243 -4.64 -17.85 -6.45
N GLY A 244 -5.68 -17.39 -5.75
CA GLY A 244 -5.65 -16.09 -5.07
C GLY A 244 -4.57 -15.99 -4.00
N ILE A 245 -4.41 -17.01 -3.16
CA ILE A 245 -3.35 -17.06 -2.13
C ILE A 245 -1.96 -17.01 -2.78
N PHE A 246 -1.70 -17.83 -3.80
CA PHE A 246 -0.41 -17.86 -4.49
C PHE A 246 -0.14 -16.57 -5.27
N ALA A 247 -1.15 -15.98 -5.90
CA ALA A 247 -1.01 -14.70 -6.59
C ALA A 247 -0.66 -13.57 -5.61
N LEU A 248 -1.28 -13.56 -4.42
CA LEU A 248 -0.93 -12.60 -3.37
C LEU A 248 0.46 -12.83 -2.78
N MET A 249 0.94 -14.07 -2.69
CA MET A 249 2.30 -14.34 -2.20
C MET A 249 3.41 -14.03 -3.23
N ALA A 250 3.05 -13.88 -4.51
CA ALA A 250 4.01 -13.65 -5.58
C ALA A 250 4.31 -12.16 -5.84
N ILE A 251 3.52 -11.26 -5.24
CA ILE A 251 3.71 -9.80 -5.31
C ILE A 251 4.56 -9.29 -4.16
#